data_AF-A0AAX3BG30-F1
#
_entry.id   AF-A0AAX3BG30-F1
#
_cell.length_a   1.000
_cell.length_b   1.000
_cell.length_c   1.000
_cell.angle_alpha   90.00
_cell.angle_beta   90.00
_cell.angle_gamma   90.00
#
_symmetry.space_group_name_H-M   'P 1'
#
loop_
_entity.id
_entity.type
_entity.pdbx_description
1 polymer ?
#
loop_
_entity_poly.entity_id
_entity_poly.type
_entity_poly.pdbx_seq_one_letter_code
_entity_poly.pdbx_strand_id
1 'polypeptide(L)' 'MFERRPIYRETAKEYQKASKKEKKEILDYFVRITGLKNRNYAARLLRQHGKPSM' A
#
# COMPACT_ATOMS: atom_id res chain seq x y z
N MET A 1 -16.86 -6.43 -11.75
CA MET A 1 -15.68 -5.60 -12.07
C MET A 1 -15.39 -4.72 -10.86
N PHE A 2 -14.12 -4.54 -10.46
CA PHE A 2 -13.59 -3.74 -9.30
C PHE A 2 -13.06 -4.49 -8.06
N GLU A 3 -12.25 -5.53 -8.25
CA GLU A 3 -11.48 -6.17 -7.16
C GLU A 3 -10.16 -5.44 -6.82
N ARG A 4 -10.08 -4.11 -7.01
CA ARG A 4 -8.91 -3.33 -6.55
C ARG A 4 -8.92 -3.09 -5.05
N ARG A 5 -10.11 -2.98 -4.43
CA ARG A 5 -10.28 -2.76 -2.99
C ARG A 5 -9.64 -3.83 -2.08
N PRO A 6 -9.78 -5.15 -2.33
CA PRO A 6 -9.17 -6.16 -1.47
C PRO A 6 -7.65 -6.07 -1.46
N ILE A 7 -7.03 -5.92 -2.64
CA ILE A 7 -5.57 -5.78 -2.79
C ILE A 7 -5.04 -4.61 -1.96
N TYR A 8 -5.69 -3.44 -2.02
CA TYR A 8 -5.25 -2.27 -1.25
C TYR A 8 -5.35 -2.50 0.26
N ARG A 9 -6.44 -3.13 0.72
CA ARG A 9 -6.67 -3.38 2.15
C ARG A 9 -5.67 -4.38 2.72
N GLU A 10 -5.41 -5.47 2.01
CA GLU A 10 -4.47 -6.51 2.45
C GLU A 10 -3.04 -5.97 2.44
N THR A 11 -2.63 -5.36 1.33
CA THR A 11 -1.29 -4.77 1.21
C THR A 11 -1.05 -3.68 2.25
N ALA A 12 -2.06 -2.89 2.60
CA ALA A 12 -1.94 -1.87 3.64
C ALA A 12 -1.75 -2.47 5.04
N LYS A 13 -2.46 -3.55 5.37
CA LYS A 13 -2.29 -4.23 6.67
C LYS A 13 -0.88 -4.82 6.80
N GLU A 14 -0.41 -5.49 5.75
CA GLU A 14 0.94 -6.05 5.70
C GLU A 14 1.99 -4.94 5.80
N TYR A 15 1.82 -3.86 5.02
CA TYR A 15 2.72 -2.70 5.05
C TYR A 15 2.79 -2.04 6.42
N GLN A 16 1.69 -1.96 7.17
CA GLN A 16 1.66 -1.34 8.49
C GLN A 16 2.38 -2.17 9.55
N LYS A 17 2.29 -3.50 9.47
CA LYS A 17 2.94 -4.45 10.40
C LYS A 17 4.41 -4.74 10.06
N ALA A 18 4.79 -4.58 8.79
CA ALA A 18 6.11 -4.89 8.29
C ALA A 18 7.25 -4.02 8.86
N SER A 19 8.44 -4.59 8.91
CA SER A 19 9.71 -3.91 9.23
C SER A 19 10.17 -3.00 8.08
N LYS A 20 11.19 -2.17 8.30
CA LYS A 20 11.70 -1.23 7.28
C LYS A 20 12.13 -1.94 5.97
N LYS A 21 12.72 -3.13 6.07
CA LYS A 21 13.15 -3.92 4.90
C LYS A 21 11.95 -4.49 4.13
N GLU A 22 11.02 -5.11 4.83
CA GLU A 22 9.79 -5.71 4.27
C GLU A 22 8.88 -4.64 3.65
N LYS A 23 8.77 -3.47 4.27
CA LYS A 23 8.04 -2.32 3.72
C LYS A 23 8.51 -1.92 2.32
N LYS A 24 9.82 -2.04 2.05
CA LYS A 24 10.38 -1.74 0.73
C LYS A 24 9.82 -2.69 -0.32
N GLU A 25 9.84 -3.99 -0.02
CA GLU A 25 9.39 -5.06 -0.92
C GLU A 25 7.88 -4.99 -1.15
N ILE A 26 7.10 -4.79 -0.09
CA ILE A 26 5.64 -4.61 -0.17
C ILE A 26 5.29 -3.39 -1.03
N LEU A 27 6.01 -2.28 -0.86
CA LEU A 27 5.78 -1.05 -1.62
C LEU A 27 6.14 -1.22 -3.11
N ASP A 28 7.24 -1.91 -3.41
CA ASP A 28 7.65 -2.20 -4.80
C ASP A 28 6.64 -3.13 -5.49
N TYR A 29 6.18 -4.17 -4.78
CA TYR A 29 5.11 -5.05 -5.27
C TYR A 29 3.80 -4.27 -5.50
N PHE A 30 3.39 -3.46 -4.53
CA PHE A 30 2.17 -2.66 -4.62
C PHE A 30 2.19 -1.69 -5.79
N VAL A 31 3.31 -0.99 -6.01
CA VAL A 31 3.48 -0.09 -7.17
C VAL A 31 3.38 -0.87 -8.48
N ARG A 32 4.03 -2.04 -8.57
CA ARG A 32 4.03 -2.89 -9.77
C ARG A 32 2.63 -3.38 -10.15
N ILE A 33 1.83 -3.83 -9.16
CA ILE A 33 0.49 -4.38 -9.43
C ILE A 33 -0.56 -3.28 -9.66
N THR A 34 -0.44 -2.14 -9.00
CA THR A 34 -1.42 -1.04 -9.09
C THR A 34 -1.13 -0.08 -10.24
N GLY A 35 0.10 -0.12 -10.79
CA GLY A 35 0.55 0.82 -11.81
C GLY A 35 0.76 2.24 -11.29
N LEU A 36 0.85 2.42 -9.97
CA LEU A 36 1.05 3.74 -9.35
C LEU A 36 2.45 4.27 -9.70
N LYS A 37 2.52 5.29 -10.54
CA LYS A 37 3.81 5.90 -10.94
C LYS A 37 4.59 6.54 -9.78
N ASN A 38 3.90 6.91 -8.70
CA ASN A 38 4.51 7.63 -7.58
C ASN A 38 4.60 6.74 -6.34
N ARG A 39 5.83 6.33 -6.01
CA ARG A 39 6.16 5.51 -4.84
C ARG A 39 5.82 6.20 -3.51
N ASN A 40 5.99 7.51 -3.41
CA ASN A 40 5.65 8.26 -2.20
C ASN A 40 4.14 8.32 -1.99
N TYR A 41 3.38 8.51 -3.08
CA TYR A 41 1.93 8.47 -3.03
C TYR A 41 1.41 7.08 -2.63
N ALA A 42 1.99 6.02 -3.19
CA ALA A 42 1.71 4.65 -2.83
C ALA A 42 1.99 4.36 -1.34
N ALA A 43 3.15 4.80 -0.83
CA ALA A 43 3.49 4.66 0.59
C ALA A 43 2.52 5.43 1.50
N ARG A 44 2.12 6.64 1.10
CA ARG A 44 1.12 7.44 1.83
C ARG A 44 -0.23 6.74 1.88
N LEU A 45 -0.67 6.18 0.75
CA LEU A 45 -1.89 5.39 0.63
C LEU A 45 -1.90 4.21 1.61
N LEU A 46 -0.85 3.38 1.60
CA LEU A 46 -0.74 2.22 2.49
C LEU A 46 -0.69 2.64 3.97
N ARG A 47 0.00 3.75 4.28
CA ARG A 47 0.14 4.27 5.65
C ARG A 47 -1.13 4.91 6.19
N GLN A 48 -1.91 5.60 5.34
CA GLN A 48 -3.15 6.29 5.71
C GLN A 48 -4.38 5.40 5.56
N HIS A 49 -4.25 4.23 4.94
CA HIS A 49 -5.35 3.29 4.76
C HIS A 49 -6.01 2.96 6.11
N GLY A 50 -7.29 3.31 6.25
CA GLY A 50 -8.09 3.09 7.45
C GLY A 50 -7.92 4.14 8.56
N LYS A 51 -7.12 5.19 8.35
CA LYS A 51 -7.09 6.36 9.23
C LYS A 51 -8.11 7.39 8.75
N PRO A 52 -8.94 7.95 9.64
CA PRO A 52 -9.77 9.09 9.26
C PRO A 52 -8.85 10.23 8.84
N SER A 53 -9.10 10.79 7.67
CA SER A 53 -8.52 12.07 7.25
C SER A 53 -9.03 13.13 8.22
N MET A 54 -8.17 13.52 9.16
CA MET A 54 -8.38 14.69 10.01
C MET A 54 -8.06 15.95 9.21
#